data_AF-A0A7J7JPG0-F1
#
_entry.id   AF-A0A7J7JPG0-F1
#
_cell.length_a   1.000
_cell.length_b   1.000
_cell.length_c   1.000
_cell.angle_alpha   90.00
_cell.angle_beta   90.00
_cell.angle_gamma   90.00
#
_symmetry.space_group_name_H-M   'P 1'
#
loop_
_entity.id
_entity.type
_entity.pdbx_description
1 polymer ?
#
loop_
_entity_poly.entity_id
_entity_poly.type
_entity_poly.pdbx_seq_one_letter_code
_entity_poly.pdbx_strand_id
1 'polypeptide(L)'
;MDVADLLAEEACSCLLHGCDVKDKKYQSNKGHDVILNKIVALYFTSNWCEPCHTFTRVLSQTYQLVEKRASEIVVINVPIESDLDKARYCFKTMPDTWYTISHDNQHVKVLISKFNIQIVPKLVVCKGDGSVITYRGRSEVESKLALAVYNWLDAAKPKPATKQVINGFEIDDVPVEETANDK
;
A
#
# COMPACT_ATOMS: atom_id res chain seq x y z
N MET A 1 4.70 15.78 -28.19
CA MET A 1 5.11 15.22 -26.90
C MET A 1 5.02 16.38 -25.92
N ASP A 2 3.95 16.39 -25.13
CA ASP A 2 3.59 17.52 -24.29
C ASP A 2 4.57 17.60 -23.11
N VAL A 3 4.92 18.82 -22.70
CA VAL A 3 5.72 19.05 -21.48
C VAL A 3 4.99 18.55 -20.23
N ALA A 4 3.66 18.41 -20.31
CA ALA A 4 2.86 17.75 -19.27
C ALA A 4 3.12 16.23 -19.17
N ASP A 5 3.42 15.56 -20.28
CA ASP A 5 3.76 14.12 -20.28
C ASP A 5 5.20 13.90 -19.80
N LEU A 6 6.13 14.81 -20.12
CA LEU A 6 7.49 14.81 -19.59
C LEU A 6 7.55 15.08 -18.08
N LEU A 7 6.60 15.87 -17.55
CA LEU A 7 6.45 16.07 -16.11
C LEU A 7 5.67 14.93 -15.41
N ALA A 8 4.99 14.06 -16.17
CA ALA A 8 4.38 12.86 -15.62
C ALA A 8 5.41 11.74 -15.40
N GLU A 9 6.51 11.73 -16.16
CA GLU A 9 7.61 10.77 -15.99
C GLU A 9 8.71 11.23 -15.01
N GLU A 10 8.76 12.51 -14.63
CA GLU A 10 9.67 13.02 -13.58
C GLU A 10 8.96 13.53 -12.30
N ALA A 11 7.70 13.15 -12.08
CA ALA A 11 7.04 13.30 -10.79
C ALA A 11 7.36 12.08 -9.91
N CYS A 12 8.30 12.25 -8.96
CA CYS A 12 8.64 11.33 -7.86
C CYS A 12 7.81 10.03 -7.84
N SER A 13 8.42 8.91 -8.24
CA SER A 13 7.84 7.56 -8.36
C SER A 13 7.16 6.99 -7.11
N CYS A 14 6.93 7.78 -6.07
CA CYS A 14 6.36 7.41 -4.79
C CYS A 14 4.82 7.42 -4.82
N LEU A 15 4.23 6.33 -4.32
CA LEU A 15 2.78 6.06 -4.24
C LEU A 15 1.95 7.19 -3.60
N LEU A 16 2.52 7.90 -2.62
CA LEU A 16 1.87 8.99 -1.89
C LEU A 16 2.62 10.32 -2.07
N HIS A 17 3.31 10.52 -3.20
CA HIS A 17 3.93 11.80 -3.49
C HIS A 17 2.88 12.92 -3.48
N GLY A 18 3.19 14.03 -2.78
CA GLY A 18 2.27 15.15 -2.61
C GLY A 18 1.00 14.86 -1.77
N CYS A 19 0.86 13.67 -1.21
CA CYS A 19 -0.28 13.30 -0.37
C CYS A 19 0.12 13.28 1.10
N ASP A 20 -0.48 14.15 1.91
CA ASP A 20 -0.38 14.07 3.37
C ASP A 20 -1.27 12.97 3.94
N VAL A 21 -0.81 12.30 5.00
CA VAL A 21 -1.57 11.34 5.79
C VAL A 21 -1.70 11.82 7.23
N LYS A 22 -2.77 11.41 7.91
CA LYS A 22 -3.07 11.75 9.30
C LYS A 22 -2.77 10.57 10.22
N ASP A 23 -2.08 10.83 11.31
CA ASP A 23 -1.96 9.87 12.41
C ASP A 23 -3.23 9.88 13.28
N LYS A 24 -3.24 9.10 14.38
CA LYS A 24 -4.36 9.08 15.32
C LYS A 24 -4.68 10.38 16.03
N LYS A 25 -3.66 11.22 16.24
CA LYS A 25 -3.84 12.57 16.79
C LYS A 25 -4.34 13.54 15.71
N TYR A 26 -4.58 13.03 14.50
CA TYR A 26 -4.99 13.77 13.33
C TYR A 26 -3.94 14.78 12.85
N GLN A 27 -2.67 14.56 13.22
CA GLN A 27 -1.53 15.38 12.80
C GLN A 27 -1.13 15.03 11.36
N SER A 28 -0.81 16.06 10.57
CA SER A 28 -0.36 15.87 9.18
C SER A 28 1.06 15.34 9.14
N ASN A 29 1.28 14.31 8.33
CA ASN A 29 2.58 13.75 8.02
C ASN A 29 2.69 13.64 6.50
N LYS A 30 3.86 13.98 5.94
CA LYS A 30 4.10 13.81 4.50
C LYS A 30 4.04 12.33 4.16
N GLY A 31 3.17 11.94 3.23
CA GLY A 31 2.94 10.53 2.89
C GLY A 31 4.21 9.84 2.40
N HIS A 32 5.00 10.52 1.57
CA HIS A 32 6.33 10.06 1.14
C HIS A 32 7.20 9.60 2.32
N ASP A 33 7.34 10.44 3.35
CA ASP A 33 8.21 10.17 4.49
C ASP A 33 7.66 9.00 5.33
N VAL A 34 6.33 8.87 5.41
CA VAL A 34 5.68 7.79 6.14
C VAL A 34 5.91 6.42 5.48
N ILE A 35 5.96 6.37 4.15
CA ILE A 35 6.03 5.11 3.38
C ILE A 35 7.42 4.77 2.83
N LEU A 36 8.39 5.68 2.98
CA LEU A 36 9.75 5.48 2.48
C LEU A 36 10.37 4.19 3.03
N ASN A 37 10.90 3.34 2.14
CA ASN A 37 11.50 2.05 2.46
C ASN A 37 10.58 1.07 3.21
N LYS A 38 9.25 1.23 3.09
CA LYS A 38 8.27 0.33 3.69
C LYS A 38 7.44 -0.39 2.65
N ILE A 39 6.89 -1.51 3.07
CA ILE A 39 5.71 -2.08 2.43
C ILE A 39 4.50 -1.25 2.88
N VAL A 40 3.61 -0.95 1.95
CA VAL A 40 2.39 -0.17 2.18
C VAL A 40 1.19 -1.09 2.01
N ALA A 41 0.40 -1.22 3.07
CA ALA A 41 -0.89 -1.88 3.06
C ALA A 41 -1.98 -0.81 2.95
N LEU A 42 -2.45 -0.54 1.74
CA LEU A 42 -3.57 0.36 1.47
C LEU A 42 -4.87 -0.35 1.83
N TYR A 43 -5.49 0.11 2.91
CA TYR A 43 -6.70 -0.47 3.46
C TYR A 43 -7.92 0.39 3.10
N PHE A 44 -8.67 -0.05 2.10
CA PHE A 44 -9.86 0.64 1.62
C PHE A 44 -11.07 0.25 2.47
N THR A 45 -11.69 1.25 3.08
CA THR A 45 -12.84 1.08 3.99
C THR A 45 -13.98 2.02 3.62
N SER A 46 -15.22 1.59 3.85
CA SER A 46 -16.41 2.43 3.77
C SER A 46 -17.33 2.09 4.91
N ASN A 47 -17.87 3.13 5.56
CA ASN A 47 -18.79 3.04 6.69
C ASN A 47 -18.31 2.11 7.81
N TRP A 48 -18.83 2.27 9.02
CA TRP A 48 -18.60 1.28 10.07
C TRP A 48 -19.52 0.06 9.86
N CYS A 49 -19.48 -0.51 8.65
CA CYS A 49 -20.23 -1.71 8.33
C CYS A 49 -19.55 -2.95 8.92
N GLU A 50 -20.34 -3.96 9.26
CA GLU A 50 -19.87 -5.15 9.99
C GLU A 50 -18.67 -5.86 9.31
N PRO A 51 -18.61 -6.00 7.97
CA PRO A 51 -17.46 -6.61 7.31
C PRO A 51 -16.16 -5.83 7.54
N CYS A 52 -16.18 -4.49 7.45
CA CYS A 52 -15.02 -3.64 7.72
C CYS A 52 -14.58 -3.77 9.19
N HIS A 53 -15.52 -3.77 10.12
CA HIS A 53 -15.21 -3.91 11.55
C HIS A 53 -14.57 -5.26 11.86
N THR A 54 -15.16 -6.36 11.36
CA THR A 54 -14.63 -7.72 11.52
C THR A 54 -13.22 -7.82 10.96
N PHE A 55 -13.00 -7.38 9.72
CA PHE A 55 -11.68 -7.47 9.09
C PHE A 55 -10.64 -6.59 9.79
N THR A 56 -11.01 -5.40 10.29
CA THR A 56 -10.10 -4.53 11.04
C THR A 56 -9.56 -5.22 12.29
N ARG A 57 -10.40 -5.99 13.01
CA ARG A 57 -9.96 -6.77 14.18
C ARG A 57 -8.96 -7.85 13.79
N VAL A 58 -9.26 -8.63 12.76
CA VAL A 58 -8.37 -9.71 12.26
C VAL A 58 -7.04 -9.13 11.78
N LEU A 59 -7.08 -8.02 11.05
CA LEU A 59 -5.88 -7.33 10.57
C LEU A 59 -5.03 -6.81 11.74
N SER A 60 -5.66 -6.16 12.73
CA SER A 60 -4.96 -5.69 13.93
C SER A 60 -4.29 -6.84 14.70
N GLN A 61 -5.02 -7.93 14.94
CA GLN A 61 -4.47 -9.12 15.62
C GLN A 61 -3.32 -9.74 14.83
N THR A 62 -3.43 -9.80 13.51
CA THR A 62 -2.38 -10.31 12.64
C THR A 62 -1.09 -9.50 12.78
N TYR A 63 -1.17 -8.16 12.83
CA TYR A 63 -0.01 -7.30 13.01
C TYR A 63 0.61 -7.39 14.41
N GLN A 64 -0.21 -7.62 15.45
CA GLN A 64 0.27 -7.87 16.82
C GLN A 64 1.12 -9.16 16.91
N LEU A 65 0.79 -10.19 16.12
CA LEU A 65 1.56 -11.44 16.11
C LEU A 65 2.95 -11.30 15.47
N VAL A 66 3.19 -10.23 14.69
CA VAL A 66 4.44 -10.01 13.95
C VAL A 66 5.16 -8.72 14.37
N GLU A 67 4.94 -8.24 15.60
CA GLU A 67 5.40 -6.94 16.13
C GLU A 67 6.81 -6.51 15.68
N LYS A 68 7.81 -7.40 15.76
CA LYS A 68 9.20 -7.09 15.36
C LYS A 68 9.36 -6.77 13.87
N ARG A 69 8.51 -7.34 13.02
CA ARG A 69 8.49 -7.18 11.55
C ARG A 69 7.41 -6.21 11.09
N ALA A 70 6.42 -5.93 11.93
CA ALA A 70 5.35 -4.99 11.63
C ALA A 70 5.87 -3.57 11.35
N SER A 71 7.04 -3.20 11.88
CA SER A 71 7.69 -1.91 11.60
C SER A 71 8.10 -1.71 10.14
N GLU A 72 8.29 -2.80 9.39
CA GLU A 72 8.62 -2.80 7.95
C GLU A 72 7.38 -2.55 7.07
N ILE A 73 6.18 -2.58 7.65
CA ILE A 73 4.91 -2.38 6.96
C ILE A 73 4.16 -1.20 7.59
N VAL A 74 3.60 -0.35 6.75
CA VAL A 74 2.68 0.71 7.18
C VAL A 74 1.29 0.46 6.62
N VAL A 75 0.29 0.51 7.50
CA VAL A 75 -1.12 0.47 7.11
C VAL A 75 -1.61 1.89 6.91
N ILE A 76 -2.12 2.18 5.71
CA ILE A 76 -2.74 3.46 5.37
C ILE A 76 -4.22 3.19 5.09
N ASN A 77 -5.09 3.67 5.96
CA ASN A 77 -6.53 3.68 5.71
C ASN A 77 -6.84 4.65 4.56
N VAL A 78 -7.61 4.17 3.59
CA VAL A 78 -8.14 4.94 2.48
C VAL A 78 -9.66 4.94 2.62
N PRO A 79 -10.23 5.96 3.30
CA PRO A 79 -11.67 6.03 3.50
C PRO A 79 -12.33 6.39 2.18
N ILE A 80 -13.13 5.48 1.62
CA ILE A 80 -13.91 5.75 0.40
C ILE A 80 -15.26 6.40 0.72
N GLU A 81 -15.54 6.61 2.02
CA GLU A 81 -16.71 7.32 2.52
C GLU A 81 -16.55 8.84 2.34
N SER A 82 -17.60 9.48 1.84
CA SER A 82 -17.68 10.93 1.63
C SER A 82 -18.02 11.72 2.89
N ASP A 83 -18.59 11.07 3.90
CA ASP A 83 -18.90 11.66 5.20
C ASP A 83 -17.67 11.70 6.12
N LEU A 84 -17.19 12.92 6.40
CA LEU A 84 -16.05 13.20 7.26
C LEU A 84 -16.17 12.56 8.65
N ASP A 85 -17.33 12.67 9.30
CA ASP A 85 -17.51 12.25 10.69
C ASP A 85 -17.52 10.74 10.79
N LYS A 86 -18.15 10.05 9.82
CA LYS A 86 -18.09 8.59 9.73
C LYS A 86 -16.69 8.09 9.40
N ALA A 87 -15.98 8.74 8.47
CA ALA A 87 -14.60 8.39 8.14
C ALA A 87 -13.68 8.54 9.37
N ARG A 88 -13.82 9.65 10.11
CA ARG A 88 -13.08 9.89 11.35
C ARG A 88 -13.41 8.88 12.43
N TYR A 89 -14.70 8.55 12.61
CA TYR A 89 -15.12 7.55 13.59
C TYR A 89 -14.53 6.16 13.27
N CYS A 90 -14.61 5.73 12.02
CA CYS A 90 -14.01 4.48 11.55
C CYS A 90 -12.50 4.44 11.78
N PHE A 91 -11.80 5.55 11.53
CA PHE A 91 -10.37 5.61 11.79
C PHE A 91 -10.04 5.61 13.29
N LYS A 92 -10.86 6.23 14.15
CA LYS A 92 -10.68 6.24 15.61
C LYS A 92 -10.68 4.84 16.24
N THR A 93 -11.34 3.87 15.63
CA THR A 93 -11.38 2.47 16.11
C THR A 93 -10.22 1.60 15.63
N MET A 94 -9.34 2.10 14.74
CA MET A 94 -8.16 1.38 14.26
C MET A 94 -6.97 1.46 15.25
N PRO A 95 -5.90 0.68 15.09
CA PRO A 95 -4.67 0.79 15.90
C PRO A 95 -3.94 2.13 15.79
N ASP A 96 -3.16 2.48 16.81
CA ASP A 96 -2.51 3.79 16.90
C ASP A 96 -1.32 4.01 15.96
N THR A 97 -0.77 2.91 15.44
CA THR A 97 0.35 2.91 14.50
C THR A 97 -0.07 3.10 13.05
N TRP A 98 -1.38 3.16 12.77
CA TRP A 98 -1.92 3.29 11.42
C TRP A 98 -2.15 4.75 11.07
N TYR A 99 -2.10 5.05 9.77
CA TYR A 99 -2.41 6.37 9.24
C TYR A 99 -3.69 6.34 8.40
N THR A 100 -4.25 7.50 8.10
CA THR A 100 -5.35 7.64 7.14
C THR A 100 -5.08 8.77 6.16
N ILE A 101 -5.50 8.61 4.91
CA ILE A 101 -5.65 9.75 4.01
C ILE A 101 -6.90 10.53 4.43
N SER A 102 -6.87 11.87 4.34
CA SER A 102 -8.08 12.67 4.53
C SER A 102 -9.09 12.35 3.43
N HIS A 103 -10.35 12.10 3.80
CA HIS A 103 -11.40 11.66 2.85
C HIS A 103 -11.65 12.60 1.66
N ASP A 104 -11.39 13.89 1.83
CA ASP A 104 -11.55 14.97 0.85
C ASP A 104 -10.31 15.14 -0.05
N ASN A 105 -9.24 14.41 0.23
CA ASN A 105 -8.05 14.41 -0.59
C ASN A 105 -8.32 13.71 -1.93
N GLN A 106 -8.03 14.39 -3.04
CA GLN A 106 -8.19 13.84 -4.39
C GLN A 106 -7.42 12.53 -4.61
N HIS A 107 -6.35 12.30 -3.84
CA HIS A 107 -5.56 11.06 -3.89
C HIS A 107 -6.39 9.82 -3.57
N VAL A 108 -7.46 9.94 -2.76
CA VAL A 108 -8.41 8.84 -2.51
C VAL A 108 -9.00 8.34 -3.82
N LYS A 109 -9.46 9.25 -4.70
CA LYS A 109 -10.05 8.91 -6.00
C LYS A 109 -9.00 8.31 -6.94
N VAL A 110 -7.77 8.84 -6.92
CA VAL A 110 -6.65 8.31 -7.71
C VAL A 110 -6.36 6.87 -7.30
N LEU A 111 -6.28 6.57 -6.00
CA LEU A 111 -6.01 5.22 -5.49
C LEU A 111 -7.15 4.25 -5.79
N ILE A 112 -8.41 4.68 -5.62
CA ILE A 112 -9.59 3.87 -5.99
C ILE A 112 -9.53 3.47 -7.46
N SER A 113 -9.23 4.44 -8.34
CA SER A 113 -9.12 4.20 -9.78
C SER A 113 -7.93 3.29 -10.12
N LYS A 114 -6.71 3.63 -9.63
CA LYS A 114 -5.46 2.88 -9.86
C LYS A 114 -5.58 1.40 -9.50
N PHE A 115 -6.27 1.09 -8.41
CA PHE A 115 -6.39 -0.28 -7.91
C PHE A 115 -7.76 -0.93 -8.19
N ASN A 116 -8.60 -0.29 -9.02
CA ASN A 116 -9.94 -0.75 -9.40
C ASN A 116 -10.78 -1.22 -8.20
N ILE A 117 -10.91 -0.34 -7.20
CA ILE A 117 -11.58 -0.66 -5.93
C ILE A 117 -13.09 -0.55 -6.11
N GLN A 118 -13.77 -1.69 -6.20
CA GLN A 118 -15.23 -1.77 -6.37
C GLN A 118 -15.98 -2.14 -5.08
N ILE A 119 -15.34 -2.92 -4.20
CA ILE A 119 -15.95 -3.49 -2.99
C ILE A 119 -14.97 -3.37 -1.83
N VAL A 120 -15.48 -3.06 -0.64
CA VAL A 120 -14.74 -2.97 0.62
C VAL A 120 -15.28 -3.95 1.67
N PRO A 121 -14.49 -4.36 2.69
CA PRO A 121 -13.07 -4.02 2.89
C PRO A 121 -12.17 -4.67 1.83
N LYS A 122 -11.17 -3.90 1.37
CA LYS A 122 -10.13 -4.35 0.43
C LYS A 122 -8.76 -3.91 0.96
N LEU A 123 -7.79 -4.82 0.89
CA LEU A 123 -6.41 -4.56 1.27
C LEU A 123 -5.51 -4.85 0.07
N VAL A 124 -4.85 -3.81 -0.42
CA VAL A 124 -3.80 -3.90 -1.45
C VAL A 124 -2.46 -3.71 -0.76
N VAL A 125 -1.52 -4.60 -1.05
CA VAL A 125 -0.17 -4.54 -0.48
C VAL A 125 0.80 -4.24 -1.60
N CYS A 126 1.64 -3.23 -1.42
CA CYS A 126 2.56 -2.72 -2.42
C CYS A 126 3.81 -2.14 -1.76
N LYS A 127 4.80 -1.76 -2.55
CA LYS A 127 5.99 -1.03 -2.09
C LYS A 127 5.72 0.48 -2.09
N GLY A 128 6.61 1.27 -1.49
CA GLY A 128 6.49 2.73 -1.43
C GLY A 128 6.45 3.46 -2.78
N ASP A 129 6.91 2.81 -3.86
CA ASP A 129 6.82 3.26 -5.26
C ASP A 129 5.46 2.90 -5.92
N GLY A 130 4.63 2.11 -5.23
CA GLY A 130 3.35 1.61 -5.75
C GLY A 130 3.44 0.30 -6.53
N SER A 131 4.62 -0.32 -6.63
CA SER A 131 4.78 -1.67 -7.18
C SER A 131 4.00 -2.68 -6.33
N VAL A 132 3.04 -3.39 -6.94
CA VAL A 132 2.10 -4.24 -6.20
C VAL A 132 2.72 -5.58 -5.83
N ILE A 133 2.56 -5.96 -4.56
CA ILE A 133 2.90 -7.28 -4.03
C ILE A 133 1.67 -8.20 -4.12
N THR A 134 0.49 -7.72 -3.69
CA THR A 134 -0.77 -8.47 -3.84
C THR A 134 -2.00 -7.57 -3.84
N TYR A 135 -2.98 -7.93 -4.66
CA TYR A 135 -4.34 -7.38 -4.65
C TYR A 135 -5.29 -8.15 -3.72
N ARG A 136 -4.83 -9.24 -3.11
CA ARG A 136 -5.61 -10.20 -2.34
C ARG A 136 -5.29 -10.15 -0.84
N GLY A 137 -4.69 -9.06 -0.36
CA GLY A 137 -4.20 -8.94 1.01
C GLY A 137 -5.26 -9.27 2.07
N ARG A 138 -6.52 -8.92 1.83
CA ARG A 138 -7.63 -9.28 2.74
C ARG A 138 -7.77 -10.80 2.89
N SER A 139 -7.96 -11.50 1.78
CA SER A 139 -8.14 -12.96 1.78
C SER A 139 -6.91 -13.68 2.31
N GLU A 140 -5.71 -13.15 2.04
CA GLU A 140 -4.47 -13.71 2.57
C GLU A 140 -4.39 -13.57 4.10
N VAL A 141 -4.75 -12.42 4.66
CA VAL A 141 -4.83 -12.23 6.12
C VAL A 141 -5.87 -13.15 6.74
N GLU A 142 -7.07 -13.22 6.17
CA GLU A 142 -8.16 -14.07 6.68
C GLU A 142 -7.80 -15.56 6.68
N SER A 143 -7.01 -16.03 5.70
CA SER A 143 -6.66 -17.45 5.55
C SER A 143 -5.30 -17.85 6.15
N LYS A 144 -4.34 -16.93 6.23
CA LYS A 144 -2.94 -17.22 6.62
C LYS A 144 -2.47 -16.44 7.84
N LEU A 145 -3.22 -15.44 8.31
CA LEU A 145 -2.86 -14.59 9.44
C LEU A 145 -1.43 -14.05 9.30
N ALA A 146 -0.59 -14.23 10.32
CA ALA A 146 0.80 -13.77 10.35
C ALA A 146 1.64 -14.24 9.15
N LEU A 147 1.36 -15.42 8.59
CA LEU A 147 2.08 -15.94 7.43
C LEU A 147 1.85 -15.08 6.18
N ALA A 148 0.70 -14.40 6.05
CA ALA A 148 0.50 -13.44 4.97
C ALA A 148 1.55 -12.32 5.01
N VAL A 149 1.77 -11.75 6.21
CA VAL A 149 2.76 -10.70 6.43
C VAL A 149 4.18 -11.17 6.10
N TYR A 150 4.56 -12.36 6.56
CA TYR A 150 5.88 -12.92 6.22
C TYR A 150 6.07 -13.11 4.71
N ASN A 151 5.04 -13.57 3.99
CA ASN A 151 5.10 -13.72 2.54
C ASN A 151 5.26 -12.38 1.82
N TRP A 152 4.59 -11.31 2.28
CA TRP A 152 4.75 -9.97 1.70
C TRP A 152 6.16 -9.44 1.91
N LEU A 153 6.72 -9.62 3.10
CA LEU A 153 8.09 -9.23 3.42
C LEU A 153 9.10 -9.96 2.54
N ASP A 154 8.89 -11.26 2.31
CA ASP A 154 9.76 -12.05 1.44
C ASP A 154 9.65 -11.60 -0.02
N ALA A 155 8.43 -11.39 -0.52
CA ALA A 155 8.18 -10.91 -1.88
C ALA A 155 8.70 -9.48 -2.13
N ALA A 156 8.82 -8.66 -1.09
CA ALA A 156 9.33 -7.30 -1.20
C ALA A 156 10.85 -7.23 -1.36
N LYS A 157 11.59 -8.28 -0.98
CA LYS A 157 13.05 -8.33 -1.09
C LYS A 157 13.47 -8.09 -2.54
N PRO A 158 14.59 -7.38 -2.78
CA PRO A 158 15.17 -7.29 -4.11
C PRO A 158 15.41 -8.70 -4.64
N LYS A 159 14.96 -8.99 -5.86
CA LYS A 159 15.42 -10.20 -6.54
C LYS A 159 16.94 -10.08 -6.67
N PRO A 160 17.73 -11.07 -6.24
CA PRO A 160 19.17 -11.02 -6.49
C PRO A 160 19.39 -10.91 -8.00
N ALA A 161 20.28 -10.00 -8.40
CA ALA A 161 20.70 -9.90 -9.80
C ALA A 161 21.19 -11.29 -10.23
N THR A 162 20.53 -11.86 -11.23
CA THR A 162 20.97 -13.15 -11.77
C THR A 162 22.18 -12.86 -12.64
N LYS A 163 23.38 -13.19 -12.17
CA LYS A 163 24.57 -13.10 -13.01
C LYS A 163 24.43 -14.10 -14.15
N GLN A 164 24.19 -13.64 -15.37
CA GLN A 164 24.32 -14.46 -16.56
C GLN A 164 25.81 -14.59 -16.90
N VAL A 165 26.33 -15.81 -16.86
CA VAL A 165 27.66 -16.12 -17.40
C VAL A 165 27.47 -16.61 -18.83
N ILE A 166 27.65 -15.71 -19.81
CA ILE A 166 27.75 -16.10 -21.21
C ILE A 166 29.23 -16.17 -21.60
N ASN A 167 29.66 -17.32 -22.10
CA ASN A 167 31.04 -17.55 -22.58
C ASN A 167 32.15 -17.13 -21.61
N GLY A 168 31.93 -17.23 -20.29
CA GLY A 168 32.93 -16.92 -19.27
C GLY A 168 33.16 -15.43 -18.99
N PHE A 169 32.31 -14.54 -19.52
CA PHE A 169 32.30 -13.13 -19.16
C PHE A 169 31.14 -12.84 -18.19
N GLU A 170 31.44 -12.18 -17.07
CA GLU A 170 30.41 -11.60 -16.22
C GLU A 170 29.86 -10.36 -16.94
N ILE A 171 28.56 -10.35 -17.20
CA ILE A 171 27.86 -9.16 -17.70
C ILE A 171 26.84 -8.79 -16.61
N ASP A 172 26.87 -7.54 -16.18
CA ASP A 172 25.82 -7.00 -15.34
C ASP A 172 24.54 -6.94 -16.20
N ASP A 173 23.50 -7.68 -15.79
CA ASP A 173 22.21 -7.63 -16.47
C ASP A 173 21.62 -6.21 -16.36
N VAL A 174 21.36 -5.59 -17.51
CA VAL A 174 20.54 -4.38 -17.61
C VAL A 174 19.09 -4.78 -17.28
N PRO A 175 18.35 -4.01 -16.44
CA PRO A 175 16.96 -4.31 -16.14
C PRO A 175 16.16 -4.48 -17.43
N VAL A 176 15.55 -5.65 -17.60
CA VAL A 176 14.66 -5.90 -18.73
C VAL A 176 13.42 -5.02 -18.53
N GLU A 177 13.26 -3.99 -19.37
CA GLU A 177 11.99 -3.28 -19.47
C GLU A 177 10.92 -4.30 -19.86
N GLU A 178 9.95 -4.47 -18.97
CA GLU A 178 8.79 -5.32 -19.18
C GLU A 178 7.93 -4.66 -20.28
N THR A 179 8.21 -5.01 -21.54
CA THR A 179 7.38 -4.58 -22.66
C THR A 179 5.97 -5.13 -22.43
N ALA A 180 5.02 -4.22 -22.23
CA ALA A 180 3.60 -4.51 -22.13
C ALA A 180 3.19 -5.28 -23.39
N ASN A 181 2.87 -6.56 -23.22
CA ASN A 181 2.39 -7.38 -24.32
C ASN A 181 0.89 -7.12 -24.46
N ASP A 182 0.58 -6.32 -25.48
CA ASP A 182 -0.75 -5.97 -25.93
C ASP A 182 -1.48 -7.22 -26.47
N LYS A 183 -2.53 -7.69 -25.78
CA LYS A 183 -3.60 -8.54 -26.30
C LYS A 183 -4.90 -8.38 -25.51
#